data_AF-A0A948AMA8-F1
#
_entry.id   AF-A0A948AMA8-F1
#
_cell.length_a   1.000
_cell.length_b   1.000
_cell.length_c   1.000
_cell.angle_alpha   90.00
_cell.angle_beta   90.00
_cell.angle_gamma   90.00
#
_symmetry.space_group_name_H-M   'P 1'
#
loop_
_entity.id
_entity.type
_entity.pdbx_description
1 polymer ?
#
loop_
_entity_poly.entity_id
_entity_poly.type
_entity_poly.pdbx_seq_one_letter_code
_entity_poly.pdbx_strand_id
1 'polypeptide(L)'
;MTNPASNPDSASKYFDLHTFATGHVDDIREVQVKRGSFIACRFSALRTEGNSNTRFDLKVVGAHAKACVLALKPLAATGKA
;
A
#
# COMPACT_ATOMS: atom_id res chain seq x y z
N MET A 1 -12.43 -51.76 18.98
CA MET A 1 -11.48 -51.24 17.97
C MET A 1 -12.23 -50.21 17.14
N THR A 2 -11.87 -48.91 17.23
CA THR A 2 -11.88 -47.86 16.17
C THR A 2 -11.98 -46.44 16.77
N ASN A 3 -10.85 -45.72 16.70
CA ASN A 3 -10.59 -44.28 16.45
C ASN A 3 -11.36 -43.16 17.20
N PRO A 4 -10.68 -42.01 17.45
CA PRO A 4 -10.71 -40.96 16.43
C PRO A 4 -9.33 -40.38 16.08
N ALA A 5 -9.23 -39.99 14.82
CA ALA A 5 -8.06 -39.41 14.19
C ALA A 5 -7.56 -38.15 14.91
N SER A 6 -6.26 -38.14 15.24
CA SER A 6 -5.53 -36.92 15.54
C SER A 6 -5.51 -36.04 14.30
N ASN A 7 -6.14 -34.86 14.36
CA ASN A 7 -6.04 -33.83 13.33
C ASN A 7 -4.72 -33.07 13.54
N PRO A 8 -3.70 -33.20 12.66
CA PRO A 8 -2.49 -32.39 12.79
C PRO A 8 -2.76 -31.02 12.17
N ASP A 9 -2.57 -29.96 12.97
CA ASP A 9 -2.28 -28.59 12.56
C ASP A 9 -2.76 -28.16 11.17
N SER A 10 -4.02 -27.70 11.05
CA SER A 10 -4.34 -26.68 10.05
C SER A 10 -4.16 -25.31 10.71
N ALA A 11 -2.90 -24.97 10.98
CA ALA A 11 -2.47 -23.64 11.36
C ALA A 11 -3.23 -22.61 10.51
N SER A 12 -3.85 -21.62 11.16
CA SER A 12 -4.53 -20.52 10.50
C SER A 12 -3.54 -19.81 9.58
N LYS A 13 -3.54 -20.20 8.31
CA LYS A 13 -2.71 -19.62 7.26
C LYS A 13 -3.34 -18.27 6.93
N TYR A 14 -3.09 -17.28 7.78
CA TYR A 14 -3.41 -15.89 7.49
C TYR A 14 -2.66 -15.55 6.19
N PHE A 15 -3.41 -15.31 5.12
CA PHE A 15 -2.83 -14.78 3.90
C PHE A 15 -2.33 -13.39 4.23
N ASP A 16 -1.01 -13.21 4.13
CA ASP A 16 -0.47 -11.88 4.22
C ASP A 16 -0.87 -11.11 2.95
N LEU A 17 -1.79 -10.16 3.10
CA LEU A 17 -2.32 -9.31 2.03
C LEU A 17 -1.36 -8.17 1.65
N HIS A 18 -0.18 -8.10 2.28
CA HIS A 18 0.84 -7.14 1.88
C HIS A 18 1.30 -7.42 0.45
N THR A 19 1.04 -6.45 -0.43
CA THR A 19 1.50 -6.48 -1.82
C THR A 19 2.60 -5.45 -1.98
N PHE A 20 3.66 -5.83 -2.69
CA PHE A 20 4.77 -4.95 -3.04
C PHE A 20 4.64 -4.53 -4.50
N ALA A 21 4.89 -3.25 -4.78
CA ALA A 21 4.86 -2.71 -6.12
C ALA A 21 5.95 -1.66 -6.28
N THR A 22 6.44 -1.51 -7.52
CA THR A 22 7.43 -0.49 -7.89
C THR A 22 6.80 0.45 -8.91
N GLY A 23 7.07 1.74 -8.78
CA GLY A 23 6.35 2.77 -9.52
C GLY A 23 6.69 4.17 -9.03
N HIS A 24 5.85 5.13 -9.41
CA HIS A 24 6.01 6.54 -9.06
C HIS A 24 4.83 7.04 -8.22
N VAL A 25 5.11 8.07 -7.43
CA VAL A 25 4.10 8.81 -6.67
C VAL A 25 3.67 10.00 -7.50
N ASP A 26 2.38 10.05 -7.83
CA ASP A 26 1.81 11.10 -8.69
C ASP A 26 1.40 12.34 -7.90
N ASP A 27 0.82 12.12 -6.72
CA ASP A 27 0.21 13.17 -5.92
C ASP A 27 0.17 12.79 -4.44
N ILE A 28 0.41 13.78 -3.59
CA ILE A 28 0.44 13.64 -2.13
C ILE A 28 -0.36 14.78 -1.53
N ARG A 29 -1.50 14.44 -0.91
CA ARG A 29 -2.41 15.40 -0.30
C ARG A 29 -2.68 15.07 1.15
N GLU A 30 -2.80 16.11 1.95
CA GLU A 30 -3.32 16.00 3.30
C GLU A 30 -4.84 16.21 3.26
N VAL A 31 -5.58 15.20 3.68
CA VAL A 31 -7.04 15.23 3.72
C VAL A 31 -7.47 15.52 5.15
N GLN A 32 -8.09 16.69 5.33
CA GLN A 32 -8.72 17.08 6.59
C GLN A 32 -10.09 16.41 6.71
N VAL A 33 -10.34 15.71 7.81
CA VAL A 33 -11.64 15.12 8.14
C VAL A 33 -12.16 15.69 9.46
N LYS A 34 -13.46 15.50 9.73
CA LYS A 34 -14.11 16.01 10.95
C LYS A 34 -13.44 15.56 12.26
N ARG A 35 -12.63 14.49 12.24
CA ARG A 35 -11.90 13.94 13.40
C ARG A 35 -10.42 13.71 13.10
N GLY A 36 -9.74 14.70 12.51
CA GLY A 36 -8.28 14.72 12.32
C GLY A 36 -7.86 14.84 10.86
N SER A 37 -6.60 14.55 10.57
CA SER A 37 -6.06 14.56 9.20
C SER A 37 -5.40 13.24 8.85
N PHE A 38 -5.43 12.88 7.56
CA PHE A 38 -4.66 11.77 7.04
C PHE A 38 -3.98 12.13 5.73
N ILE A 39 -2.85 11.49 5.47
CA ILE A 39 -2.12 11.66 4.22
C ILE A 39 -2.65 10.62 3.24
N ALA A 40 -3.10 11.11 2.09
CA ALA A 40 -3.45 10.31 0.94
C ALA A 40 -2.37 10.47 -0.13
N CYS A 41 -1.99 9.36 -0.73
CA CYS A 41 -0.98 9.31 -1.77
C CYS A 41 -1.57 8.56 -2.97
N ARG A 42 -1.38 9.11 -4.18
CA ARG A 42 -1.68 8.40 -5.42
C ARG A 42 -0.40 7.79 -5.96
N PHE A 43 -0.40 6.47 -6.15
CA PHE A 43 0.74 5.70 -6.63
C PHE A 43 0.43 5.02 -7.95
N SER A 44 1.30 5.19 -8.94
CA SER A 44 1.22 4.52 -10.23
C SER A 44 2.24 3.39 -10.27
N ALA A 45 1.77 2.17 -10.10
CA ALA A 45 2.58 0.97 -10.17
C ALA A 45 2.83 0.57 -11.63
N LEU A 46 4.09 0.28 -11.96
CA LEU A 46 4.51 -0.24 -13.26
C LEU A 46 4.14 -1.72 -13.37
N ARG A 47 3.53 -2.12 -14.50
CA ARG A 47 3.29 -3.53 -14.81
C ARG A 47 4.30 -4.00 -15.86
N THR A 48 5.03 -5.06 -15.54
CA THR A 48 6.10 -5.59 -16.41
C THR A 48 5.58 -6.17 -17.73
N GLU A 49 4.36 -6.72 -17.74
CA GLU A 49 3.85 -7.50 -18.88
C GLU A 49 2.98 -6.71 -19.87
N GLY A 50 2.65 -5.47 -19.54
CA GLY A 50 1.87 -4.61 -20.43
C GLY A 50 2.12 -3.20 -19.99
N ASN A 51 2.60 -2.37 -20.90
CA ASN A 51 3.06 -0.98 -20.77
C ASN A 51 1.98 -0.02 -20.20
N SER A 52 1.39 -0.42 -19.07
CA SER A 52 0.16 0.05 -18.47
C SER A 52 0.43 0.21 -16.99
N ASN A 53 0.10 1.38 -16.45
CA ASN A 53 0.30 1.66 -15.04
C ASN A 53 -1.00 1.39 -14.29
N THR A 54 -0.91 0.65 -13.19
CA THR A 54 -2.04 0.48 -12.28
C THR A 54 -2.00 1.57 -11.23
N ARG A 55 -3.07 2.36 -11.14
CA ARG A 55 -3.18 3.45 -10.17
C ARG A 55 -3.77 2.93 -8.87
N PHE A 56 -3.16 3.34 -7.77
CA PHE A 56 -3.59 3.03 -6.41
C PHE A 56 -3.75 4.33 -5.62
N ASP A 57 -4.93 4.53 -5.06
CA ASP A 57 -5.15 5.57 -4.06
C ASP A 57 -4.95 4.95 -2.68
N LEU A 58 -3.90 5.38 -1.99
CA LEU A 58 -3.44 4.79 -0.74
C LEU A 58 -3.59 5.79 0.42
N LYS A 59 -4.06 5.29 1.56
CA LYS A 59 -3.99 6.00 2.84
C LYS A 59 -2.71 5.61 3.56
N VAL A 60 -1.87 6.59 3.87
CA VAL A 60 -0.60 6.36 4.55
C VAL A 60 -0.83 6.32 6.07
N VAL A 61 -0.46 5.20 6.68
CA VAL A 61 -0.62 4.95 8.12
C VAL A 61 0.76 4.68 8.73
N GLY A 62 0.98 5.13 9.97
CA GLY A 62 2.26 5.01 10.68
C GLY A 62 3.14 6.25 10.52
N ALA A 63 3.85 6.62 11.59
CA ALA A 63 4.67 7.84 11.62
C ALA A 63 5.82 7.80 10.60
N HIS A 64 6.50 6.65 10.51
CA HIS A 64 7.64 6.48 9.60
C HIS A 64 7.21 6.55 8.12
N ALA A 65 6.15 5.83 7.75
CA ALA A 65 5.63 5.85 6.37
C ALA A 65 5.18 7.26 5.95
N LYS A 66 4.52 8.00 6.86
CA LYS A 66 4.14 9.39 6.61
C LYS A 66 5.34 10.29 6.34
N ALA A 67 6.42 10.16 7.13
CA ALA A 67 7.64 10.93 6.95
C ALA A 67 8.30 10.65 5.59
N CYS A 68 8.41 9.38 5.20
CA CYS A 68 8.96 8.99 3.89
C CYS A 68 8.14 9.55 2.73
N VAL A 69 6.82 9.42 2.80
CA VAL A 69 5.92 9.94 1.74
C VAL A 69 6.02 11.47 1.66
N LEU A 70 6.04 12.18 2.79
CA LEU A 70 6.21 13.64 2.78
C LEU A 70 7.55 14.08 2.20
N ALA A 71 8.63 13.33 2.45
CA ALA A 71 9.94 13.61 1.86
C ALA A 71 9.96 13.45 0.33
N LEU A 72 9.08 12.62 -0.24
CA LEU A 72 8.93 12.43 -1.69
C LEU A 72 8.05 13.48 -2.38
N LYS A 73 7.33 14.31 -1.61
CA LYS A 73 6.48 15.40 -2.13
C LYS A 73 7.17 16.33 -3.12
N PRO A 74 8.42 16.81 -2.93
CA PRO A 74 9.10 17.63 -3.93
C PRO A 74 9.29 16.89 -5.27
N LEU A 75 9.55 15.59 -5.24
CA LEU A 75 9.78 14.78 -6.44
C LEU A 75 8.47 14.49 -7.19
N ALA A 76 7.36 14.28 -6.47
CA ALA A 76 6.04 14.10 -7.06
C ALA A 76 5.58 15.34 -7.85
N ALA A 77 6.00 16.54 -7.45
CA ALA A 77 5.70 17.78 -8.17
C ALA A 77 6.46 17.90 -9.50
N THR A 78 7.69 17.36 -9.58
CA THR A 78 8.57 17.44 -10.75
C THR A 78 8.18 16.45 -11.85
N GLY A 79 7.55 15.33 -11.52
CA GLY A 79 7.11 14.30 -12.48
C GLY A 79 5.92 14.68 -13.37
N LYS A 80 5.39 15.91 -13.26
CA LYS A 80 4.38 16.46 -14.17
C LYS A 80 5.07 17.19 -15.33
N ALA A 81 5.59 16.44 -16.30
CA ALA A 81 6.05 16.97 -17.59
C ALA A 81 5.22 16.36 -18.72
#